data_AF-A0A166YNY9-F1
#
_entry.id   AF-A0A166YNY9-F1
#
_cell.length_a   1.000
_cell.length_b   1.000
_cell.length_c   1.000
_cell.angle_alpha   90.00
_cell.angle_beta   90.00
_cell.angle_gamma   90.00
#
_symmetry.space_group_name_H-M   'P 1'
#
loop_
_entity.id
_entity.type
_entity.pdbx_description
1 polymer ?
#
loop_
_entity_poly.entity_id
_entity_poly.type
_entity_poly.pdbx_seq_one_letter_code
_entity_poly.pdbx_strand_id
1 'polypeptide(L)'
;MAPCQEMGDSSTNGEAVPSKPAFNLTIVDKWILQQPDETFKKHDWEDLRRIIESNQLQDLKRTPTELRKYLEWTAGIKEEYGSMTDYLMKNRLPAAWGQPPLTPASTVPMADASDYTILLNDWPYALAPGITHVIVWTRTRIPADDDRGDMLPESRRLVGDFVRRTFADALGPGGEDRVLWFKNWVALQSVRALEHFHVLVKDVDHDMLEKWTGERPKAKRPWEE
;
A
#
# COMPACT_ATOMS: atom_id res chain seq x y z
N MET A 1 -54.04 28.20 -8.45
CA MET A 1 -52.87 28.30 -7.55
C MET A 1 -52.95 27.14 -6.57
N ALA A 2 -52.08 26.16 -6.74
CA ALA A 2 -51.82 25.08 -5.79
C ALA A 2 -50.29 24.84 -5.83
N PRO A 3 -49.63 24.63 -4.69
CA PRO A 3 -48.18 24.78 -4.60
C PRO A 3 -47.44 23.54 -5.09
N CYS A 4 -46.33 23.77 -5.81
CA CYS A 4 -45.31 22.76 -6.08
C CYS A 4 -44.71 22.29 -4.75
N GLN A 5 -44.78 20.98 -4.50
CA GLN A 5 -43.92 20.35 -3.51
C GLN A 5 -42.52 20.20 -4.11
N GLU A 6 -41.56 20.92 -3.54
CA GLU A 6 -40.14 20.63 -3.68
C GLU A 6 -39.87 19.24 -3.09
N MET A 7 -39.49 18.29 -3.94
CA MET A 7 -38.88 17.05 -3.47
C MET A 7 -37.44 17.36 -3.10
N GLY A 8 -37.13 17.19 -1.82
CA GLY A 8 -35.78 17.34 -1.28
C GLY A 8 -34.81 16.41 -1.99
N ASP A 9 -33.75 17.02 -2.50
CA ASP A 9 -32.56 16.37 -3.00
C ASP A 9 -31.77 15.83 -1.79
N SER A 10 -31.99 14.56 -1.42
CA SER A 10 -31.12 13.84 -0.48
C SER A 10 -30.11 13.01 -1.28
N SER A 11 -29.20 13.69 -1.95
CA SER A 11 -28.02 13.08 -2.57
C SER A 11 -26.96 12.80 -1.52
N THR A 12 -27.22 11.80 -0.66
CA THR A 12 -26.15 11.06 0.02
C THR A 12 -25.99 9.73 -0.72
N ASN A 13 -25.31 9.74 -1.86
CA ASN A 13 -24.73 8.51 -2.42
C ASN A 13 -23.54 8.10 -1.54
N GLY A 14 -23.85 7.61 -0.34
CA GLY A 14 -22.90 6.88 0.48
C GLY A 14 -22.82 5.47 -0.05
N GLU A 15 -21.85 5.19 -0.93
CA GLU A 15 -21.51 3.81 -1.30
C GLU A 15 -21.32 3.00 -0.01
N ALA A 16 -22.19 2.01 0.17
CA ALA A 16 -22.25 1.22 1.39
C ALA A 16 -21.01 0.33 1.48
N VAL A 17 -20.32 0.39 2.61
CA VAL A 17 -19.22 -0.52 2.94
C VAL A 17 -19.73 -1.96 2.83
N PRO A 18 -19.00 -2.89 2.16
CA PRO A 18 -19.43 -4.27 2.04
C PRO A 18 -19.73 -4.91 3.41
N SER A 19 -20.81 -5.68 3.49
CA SER A 19 -21.25 -6.32 4.75
C SER A 19 -20.22 -7.29 5.35
N LYS A 20 -19.30 -7.82 4.51
CA LYS A 20 -18.14 -8.63 4.90
C LYS A 20 -16.89 -8.13 4.16
N PRO A 21 -16.11 -7.21 4.75
CA PRO A 21 -14.90 -6.71 4.12
C PRO A 21 -13.87 -7.85 3.94
N ALA A 22 -13.02 -7.74 2.92
CA ALA A 22 -12.02 -8.77 2.59
C ALA A 22 -10.94 -8.93 3.68
N PHE A 23 -10.80 -7.95 4.56
CA PHE A 23 -9.87 -7.91 5.69
C PHE A 23 -10.52 -7.21 6.90
N ASN A 24 -9.90 -7.34 8.07
CA ASN A 24 -10.40 -6.75 9.31
C ASN A 24 -10.18 -5.23 9.31
N LEU A 25 -11.26 -4.47 9.50
CA LEU A 25 -11.19 -3.02 9.69
C LEU A 25 -10.71 -2.69 11.11
N THR A 26 -9.70 -1.84 11.21
CA THR A 26 -9.23 -1.28 12.47
C THR A 26 -10.25 -0.29 13.05
N ILE A 27 -10.05 0.13 14.31
CA ILE A 27 -10.87 1.19 14.92
C ILE A 27 -10.74 2.49 14.11
N VAL A 28 -9.53 2.76 13.61
CA VAL A 28 -9.22 3.94 12.79
C VAL A 28 -9.97 3.89 11.46
N ASP A 29 -9.98 2.74 10.77
CA ASP A 29 -10.71 2.58 9.50
C ASP A 29 -12.20 2.85 9.68
N LYS A 30 -12.80 2.30 10.74
CA LYS A 30 -14.22 2.52 11.05
C LYS A 30 -14.53 3.97 11.35
N TRP A 31 -13.62 4.68 12.02
CA TRP A 31 -13.77 6.11 12.28
C TRP A 31 -13.65 6.94 10.99
N ILE A 32 -12.67 6.67 10.13
CA ILE A 32 -12.48 7.34 8.83
C ILE A 32 -13.75 7.20 7.97
N LEU A 33 -14.35 6.02 7.93
CA LEU A 33 -15.55 5.75 7.12
C LEU A 33 -16.75 6.61 7.54
N GLN A 34 -16.76 7.17 8.76
CA GLN A 34 -17.79 8.08 9.26
C GLN A 34 -17.49 9.55 8.95
N GLN A 35 -16.32 9.87 8.40
CA GLN A 35 -15.92 11.24 8.06
C GLN A 35 -16.22 11.55 6.59
N PRO A 36 -16.48 12.83 6.26
CA PRO A 36 -16.47 13.32 4.88
C PRO A 36 -15.03 13.54 4.39
N ASP A 37 -14.79 13.53 3.07
CA ASP A 37 -13.42 13.68 2.52
C ASP A 37 -12.84 15.08 2.79
N GLU A 38 -13.70 16.10 2.87
CA GLU A 38 -13.34 17.51 3.05
C GLU A 38 -12.63 17.80 4.37
N THR A 39 -12.85 16.96 5.39
CA THR A 39 -12.18 17.10 6.69
C THR A 39 -10.89 16.29 6.79
N PHE A 40 -10.58 15.48 5.77
CA PHE A 40 -9.42 14.60 5.79
C PHE A 40 -8.15 15.35 5.33
N LYS A 41 -7.16 15.44 6.23
CA LYS A 41 -5.82 15.93 5.87
C LYS A 41 -4.98 14.79 5.33
N LYS A 42 -4.53 14.91 4.06
CA LYS A 42 -3.55 13.99 3.47
C LYS A 42 -2.23 14.00 4.25
N HIS A 43 -1.56 12.86 4.29
CA HIS A 43 -0.27 12.69 4.94
C HIS A 43 0.81 13.45 4.17
N ASP A 44 1.40 14.45 4.82
CA ASP A 44 2.59 15.15 4.33
C ASP A 44 3.86 14.38 4.73
N TRP A 45 5.02 14.81 4.21
CA TRP A 45 6.28 14.08 4.40
C TRP A 45 6.73 14.01 5.86
N GLU A 46 6.53 15.09 6.62
CA GLU A 46 6.91 15.15 8.03
C GLU A 46 6.01 14.26 8.89
N ASP A 47 4.71 14.24 8.59
CA ASP A 47 3.75 13.33 9.23
C ASP A 47 4.12 11.87 8.97
N LEU A 48 4.41 11.50 7.72
CA LEU A 48 4.84 10.14 7.35
C LEU A 48 6.13 9.73 8.06
N ARG A 49 7.12 10.62 8.09
CA ARG A 49 8.39 10.39 8.79
C ARG A 49 8.12 10.10 10.27
N ARG A 50 7.35 10.96 10.94
CA ARG A 50 6.99 10.79 12.35
C ARG A 50 6.25 9.47 12.59
N ILE A 51 5.27 9.12 11.76
CA ILE A 51 4.50 7.88 11.88
C ILE A 51 5.42 6.65 11.77
N ILE A 52 6.33 6.65 10.79
CA ILE A 52 7.23 5.52 10.52
C ILE A 52 8.30 5.40 11.61
N GLU A 53 8.93 6.50 12.02
CA GLU A 53 9.96 6.52 13.07
C GLU A 53 9.40 6.10 14.44
N SER A 54 8.16 6.49 14.74
CA SER A 54 7.45 6.06 15.97
C SER A 54 6.76 4.69 15.84
N ASN A 55 6.89 4.04 14.68
CA ASN A 55 6.28 2.76 14.32
C ASN A 55 4.74 2.74 14.54
N GLN A 56 4.05 3.87 14.42
CA GLN A 56 2.60 3.98 14.59
C GLN A 56 1.85 3.69 13.27
N LEU A 57 2.17 2.57 12.62
CA LEU A 57 1.77 2.30 11.24
C LEU A 57 0.23 2.25 11.03
N GLN A 58 -0.55 2.03 12.09
CA GLN A 58 -2.01 2.12 12.06
C GLN A 58 -2.53 3.53 11.70
N ASP A 59 -1.68 4.56 11.79
CA ASP A 59 -2.04 5.92 11.43
C ASP A 59 -1.85 6.25 9.95
N LEU A 60 -1.34 5.32 9.14
CA LEU A 60 -1.30 5.46 7.69
C LEU A 60 -2.66 5.15 7.07
N LYS A 61 -3.30 6.16 6.50
CA LYS A 61 -4.73 6.15 6.17
C LYS A 61 -4.98 6.46 4.70
N ARG A 62 -6.14 6.03 4.21
CA ARG A 62 -6.74 6.49 2.95
C ARG A 62 -7.83 7.52 3.26
N THR A 63 -8.23 8.33 2.29
CA THR A 63 -9.41 9.18 2.49
C THR A 63 -10.65 8.30 2.66
N PRO A 64 -11.76 8.81 3.24
CA PRO A 64 -12.99 8.05 3.37
C PRO A 64 -13.49 7.44 2.04
N THR A 65 -13.46 8.22 0.96
CA THR A 65 -13.82 7.74 -0.39
C THR A 65 -12.84 6.71 -0.92
N GLU A 66 -11.53 6.95 -0.83
CA GLU A 66 -10.52 5.98 -1.27
C GLU A 66 -10.64 4.65 -0.49
N LEU A 67 -10.93 4.72 0.81
CA LEU A 67 -11.13 3.53 1.65
C LEU A 67 -12.40 2.76 1.25
N ARG A 68 -13.52 3.44 0.98
CA ARG A 68 -14.75 2.79 0.47
C ARG A 68 -14.50 2.06 -0.84
N LYS A 69 -13.89 2.74 -1.81
CA LYS A 69 -13.57 2.16 -3.12
C LYS A 69 -12.59 1.00 -3.02
N TYR A 70 -11.60 1.09 -2.13
CA TYR A 70 -10.69 -0.01 -1.86
C TYR A 70 -11.44 -1.22 -1.29
N LEU A 71 -12.38 -1.02 -0.36
CA LEU A 71 -13.17 -2.09 0.23
C LEU A 71 -14.09 -2.76 -0.80
N GLU A 72 -14.74 -1.98 -1.65
CA GLU A 72 -15.53 -2.50 -2.77
C GLU A 72 -14.67 -3.31 -3.74
N TRP A 73 -13.55 -2.74 -4.21
CA TRP A 73 -12.64 -3.41 -5.12
C TRP A 73 -12.12 -4.73 -4.53
N THR A 74 -11.69 -4.73 -3.25
CA THR A 74 -11.22 -5.97 -2.61
C THR A 74 -12.32 -7.03 -2.45
N ALA A 75 -13.59 -6.62 -2.28
CA ALA A 75 -14.70 -7.56 -2.29
C ALA A 75 -14.90 -8.18 -3.68
N GLY A 76 -14.87 -7.37 -4.74
CA GLY A 76 -14.94 -7.86 -6.13
C GLY A 76 -13.78 -8.78 -6.50
N ILE A 77 -12.55 -8.46 -6.09
CA ILE A 77 -11.39 -9.34 -6.29
C ILE A 77 -11.58 -10.69 -5.62
N LYS A 78 -12.12 -10.71 -4.39
CA LYS A 78 -12.40 -11.96 -3.69
C LYS A 78 -13.48 -12.79 -4.38
N GLU A 79 -14.49 -12.16 -4.97
CA GLU A 79 -15.53 -12.84 -5.74
C GLU A 79 -14.99 -13.42 -7.05
N GLU A 80 -14.19 -12.66 -7.80
CA GLU A 80 -13.68 -13.07 -9.12
C GLU A 80 -12.50 -14.05 -9.03
N TYR A 81 -11.53 -13.80 -8.14
CA TYR A 81 -10.27 -14.56 -8.05
C TYR A 81 -10.24 -15.53 -6.87
N GLY A 82 -11.23 -15.49 -5.96
CA GLY A 82 -11.25 -16.28 -4.73
C GLY A 82 -10.39 -15.68 -3.61
N SER A 83 -9.24 -15.08 -3.93
CA SER A 83 -8.40 -14.38 -2.97
C SER A 83 -7.58 -13.25 -3.59
N MET A 84 -7.13 -12.30 -2.75
CA MET A 84 -6.19 -11.25 -3.16
C MET A 84 -4.84 -11.85 -3.61
N THR A 85 -4.41 -12.94 -2.98
CA THR A 85 -3.18 -13.65 -3.35
C THR A 85 -3.27 -14.16 -4.78
N ASP A 86 -4.38 -14.82 -5.14
CA ASP A 86 -4.56 -15.36 -6.49
C ASP A 86 -4.63 -14.25 -7.55
N TYR A 87 -5.30 -13.14 -7.23
CA TYR A 87 -5.27 -11.95 -8.07
C TYR A 87 -3.86 -11.42 -8.29
N LEU A 88 -3.07 -11.28 -7.23
CA LEU A 88 -1.69 -10.78 -7.32
C LEU A 88 -0.82 -11.74 -8.14
N MET A 89 -0.87 -13.04 -7.87
CA MET A 89 -0.08 -14.04 -8.63
C MET A 89 -0.46 -14.08 -10.11
N LYS A 90 -1.74 -13.91 -10.43
CA LYS A 90 -2.24 -13.96 -11.82
C LYS A 90 -1.97 -12.67 -12.59
N ASN A 91 -2.07 -11.50 -11.95
CA ASN A 91 -2.12 -10.22 -12.66
C ASN A 91 -0.94 -9.29 -12.39
N ARG A 92 -0.23 -9.44 -11.26
CA ARG A 92 0.76 -8.45 -10.80
C ARG A 92 2.15 -9.00 -10.60
N LEU A 93 2.27 -10.16 -9.97
CA LEU A 93 3.56 -10.74 -9.63
C LEU A 93 4.15 -11.53 -10.80
N PRO A 94 5.48 -11.71 -10.84
CA PRO A 94 6.12 -12.45 -11.92
C PRO A 94 5.55 -13.86 -12.06
N ALA A 95 5.06 -14.22 -13.26
CA ALA A 95 4.50 -15.55 -13.52
C ALA A 95 5.49 -16.69 -13.20
N ALA A 96 6.79 -16.43 -13.34
CA ALA A 96 7.86 -17.36 -13.00
C ALA A 96 7.93 -17.74 -11.51
N TRP A 97 7.27 -16.99 -10.61
CA TRP A 97 7.19 -17.32 -9.19
C TRP A 97 6.26 -18.50 -8.90
N GLY A 98 5.38 -18.87 -9.84
CA GLY A 98 4.47 -20.00 -9.68
C GLY A 98 3.29 -19.67 -8.76
N GLN A 99 2.97 -20.57 -7.82
CA GLN A 99 1.91 -20.39 -6.83
C GLN A 99 2.46 -20.65 -5.41
N PRO A 100 1.90 -20.01 -4.36
CA PRO A 100 2.32 -20.26 -2.99
C PRO A 100 2.13 -21.73 -2.55
N PRO A 101 2.99 -22.25 -1.64
CA PRO A 101 4.12 -21.57 -1.02
C PRO A 101 5.28 -21.34 -2.01
N LEU A 102 5.79 -20.11 -2.05
CA LEU A 102 6.84 -19.72 -2.98
C LEU A 102 8.19 -20.31 -2.55
N THR A 103 8.98 -20.75 -3.53
CA THR A 103 10.36 -21.22 -3.30
C THR A 103 11.33 -20.14 -3.77
N PRO A 104 12.01 -19.44 -2.85
CA PRO A 104 12.99 -18.42 -3.24
C PRO A 104 14.30 -19.07 -3.73
N ALA A 105 15.03 -18.34 -4.57
CA ALA A 105 16.38 -18.73 -5.01
C ALA A 105 17.42 -18.54 -3.88
N SER A 106 17.21 -17.56 -3.01
CA SER A 106 18.05 -17.25 -1.85
C SER A 106 17.25 -17.29 -0.54
N THR A 107 17.90 -17.80 0.51
CA THR A 107 17.38 -17.71 1.88
C THR A 107 17.54 -16.33 2.51
N VAL A 108 18.33 -15.45 1.88
CA VAL A 108 18.54 -14.06 2.33
C VAL A 108 17.56 -13.14 1.59
N PRO A 109 16.69 -12.39 2.30
CA PRO A 109 15.75 -11.48 1.67
C PRO A 109 16.40 -10.49 0.70
N MET A 110 15.83 -10.37 -0.50
CA MET A 110 16.26 -9.47 -1.57
C MET A 110 17.73 -9.64 -2.03
N ALA A 111 18.36 -10.79 -1.76
CA ALA A 111 19.72 -11.07 -2.21
C ALA A 111 19.78 -11.51 -3.69
N ASP A 112 18.73 -12.16 -4.19
CA ASP A 112 18.61 -12.56 -5.59
C ASP A 112 17.53 -11.71 -6.28
N ALA A 113 17.85 -11.15 -7.45
CA ALA A 113 16.94 -10.29 -8.21
C ALA A 113 15.68 -11.01 -8.68
N SER A 114 15.70 -12.35 -8.80
CA SER A 114 14.51 -13.16 -9.12
C SER A 114 13.57 -13.36 -7.93
N ASP A 115 14.01 -13.03 -6.70
CA ASP A 115 13.22 -13.21 -5.46
C ASP A 115 12.40 -11.99 -5.06
N TYR A 116 12.49 -10.89 -5.78
CA TYR A 116 11.68 -9.71 -5.51
C TYR A 116 11.17 -9.04 -6.78
N THR A 117 10.09 -8.27 -6.64
CA THR A 117 9.63 -7.34 -7.65
C THR A 117 9.22 -6.04 -6.96
N ILE A 118 9.40 -4.93 -7.66
CA ILE A 118 9.06 -3.59 -7.18
C ILE A 118 7.90 -3.13 -8.04
N LEU A 119 6.80 -2.70 -7.41
CA LEU A 119 5.58 -2.26 -8.11
C LEU A 119 5.10 -0.93 -7.56
N LEU A 120 4.42 -0.15 -8.38
CA LEU A 120 3.60 0.94 -7.87
C LEU A 120 2.46 0.34 -7.04
N ASN A 121 2.12 0.96 -5.92
CA ASN A 121 0.94 0.56 -5.17
C ASN A 121 -0.31 0.96 -5.96
N ASP A 122 -1.21 0.03 -6.24
CA ASP A 122 -2.49 0.31 -6.89
C ASP A 122 -3.42 1.13 -6.03
N TRP A 123 -3.34 0.93 -4.72
CA TRP A 123 -4.17 1.55 -3.71
C TRP A 123 -3.30 2.27 -2.69
N PRO A 124 -2.57 3.33 -3.11
CA PRO A 124 -1.74 4.12 -2.22
C PRO A 124 -2.54 4.69 -1.04
N TYR A 125 -1.82 5.09 0.00
CA TYR A 125 -2.40 5.90 1.06
C TYR A 125 -2.79 7.31 0.56
N ALA A 126 -3.48 8.06 1.43
CA ALA A 126 -3.86 9.45 1.18
C ALA A 126 -2.64 10.36 1.38
N LEU A 127 -1.74 10.35 0.40
CA LEU A 127 -0.46 11.04 0.42
C LEU A 127 -0.56 12.42 -0.21
N ALA A 128 0.18 13.40 0.33
CA ALA A 128 0.33 14.73 -0.27
C ALA A 128 0.97 14.65 -1.68
N PRO A 129 0.78 15.66 -2.55
CA PRO A 129 1.40 15.71 -3.86
C PRO A 129 2.92 15.53 -3.80
N GLY A 130 3.48 14.88 -4.83
CA GLY A 130 4.91 14.59 -4.92
C GLY A 130 5.35 13.32 -4.17
N ILE A 131 4.46 12.65 -3.44
CA ILE A 131 4.79 11.41 -2.72
C ILE A 131 4.22 10.20 -3.47
N THR A 132 5.08 9.26 -3.85
CA THR A 132 4.70 8.02 -4.55
C THR A 132 4.85 6.82 -3.62
N HIS A 133 3.81 5.95 -3.63
CA HIS A 133 3.80 4.72 -2.85
C HIS A 133 4.22 3.54 -3.72
N VAL A 134 5.34 2.94 -3.36
CA VAL A 134 5.92 1.75 -3.98
C VAL A 134 5.79 0.57 -3.02
N ILE A 135 5.60 -0.63 -3.55
CA ILE A 135 5.62 -1.88 -2.80
C ILE A 135 6.73 -2.76 -3.35
N VAL A 136 7.52 -3.35 -2.45
CA VAL A 136 8.48 -4.39 -2.79
C VAL A 136 7.91 -5.72 -2.30
N TRP A 137 7.62 -6.61 -3.23
CA TRP A 137 7.18 -7.98 -2.95
C TRP A 137 8.38 -8.90 -2.98
N THR A 138 8.42 -9.91 -2.10
CA THR A 138 9.49 -10.90 -2.09
C THR A 138 8.98 -12.32 -1.83
N ARG A 139 9.63 -13.31 -2.47
CA ARG A 139 9.45 -14.73 -2.20
C ARG A 139 10.06 -15.16 -0.87
N THR A 140 11.11 -14.47 -0.45
CA THR A 140 11.88 -14.81 0.75
C THR A 140 11.20 -14.21 1.98
N ARG A 141 10.97 -15.03 3.00
CA ARG A 141 10.41 -14.53 4.27
C ARG A 141 11.32 -13.51 4.93
N ILE A 142 10.72 -12.47 5.48
CA ILE A 142 11.41 -11.45 6.28
C ILE A 142 11.13 -11.78 7.75
N PRO A 143 12.10 -12.34 8.50
CA PRO A 143 11.87 -12.73 9.89
C PRO A 143 11.37 -11.57 10.75
N ALA A 144 10.33 -11.85 11.53
CA ALA A 144 9.70 -10.92 12.46
C ALA A 144 9.62 -11.58 13.84
N ASP A 145 9.45 -10.77 14.88
CA ASP A 145 9.14 -11.29 16.21
C ASP A 145 7.73 -11.90 16.25
N ASP A 146 7.54 -12.92 17.09
CA ASP A 146 6.26 -13.65 17.18
C ASP A 146 5.19 -12.91 18.02
N ASP A 147 5.56 -11.85 18.75
CA ASP A 147 4.68 -11.17 19.71
C ASP A 147 3.95 -9.97 19.08
N ARG A 148 4.71 -9.07 18.45
CA ARG A 148 4.24 -7.84 17.81
C ARG A 148 4.16 -7.99 16.29
N GLY A 149 4.92 -8.92 15.72
CA GLY A 149 5.03 -9.07 14.27
C GLY A 149 5.88 -7.99 13.63
N ASP A 150 6.76 -7.33 14.40
CA ASP A 150 7.74 -6.36 13.88
C ASP A 150 9.02 -7.08 13.41
N MET A 151 9.77 -6.47 12.50
CA MET A 151 10.99 -7.06 11.95
C MET A 151 12.06 -7.25 13.02
N LEU A 152 12.73 -8.41 13.00
CA LEU A 152 13.95 -8.60 13.79
C LEU A 152 15.02 -7.58 13.40
N PRO A 153 15.97 -7.22 14.29
CA PRO A 153 17.00 -6.22 14.00
C PRO A 153 17.81 -6.52 12.73
N GLU A 154 18.17 -7.78 12.50
CA GLU A 154 18.88 -8.19 11.29
C GLU A 154 18.01 -8.04 10.04
N SER A 155 16.73 -8.43 10.10
CA SER A 155 15.77 -8.22 9.01
C SER A 155 15.63 -6.74 8.66
N ARG A 156 15.53 -5.88 9.69
CA ARG A 156 15.44 -4.43 9.52
C ARG A 156 16.71 -3.87 8.86
N ARG A 157 17.90 -4.38 9.22
CA ARG A 157 19.16 -4.01 8.55
C ARG A 157 19.14 -4.41 7.08
N LEU A 158 18.78 -5.66 6.76
CA LEU A 158 18.74 -6.15 5.39
C LEU A 158 17.78 -5.36 4.50
N VAL A 159 16.57 -5.06 4.99
CA VAL A 159 15.59 -4.25 4.26
C VAL A 159 16.10 -2.81 4.11
N GLY A 160 16.63 -2.19 5.17
CA GLY A 160 17.17 -0.84 5.12
C GLY A 160 18.34 -0.71 4.13
N ASP A 161 19.24 -1.69 4.13
CA ASP A 161 20.36 -1.77 3.20
C ASP A 161 19.91 -1.95 1.74
N PHE A 162 18.87 -2.76 1.51
CA PHE A 162 18.24 -2.86 0.19
C PHE A 162 17.62 -1.53 -0.23
N VAL A 163 16.86 -0.87 0.65
CA VAL A 163 16.17 0.39 0.34
C VAL A 163 17.18 1.49 0.02
N ARG A 164 18.27 1.59 0.80
CA ARG A 164 19.35 2.54 0.55
C ARG A 164 19.96 2.35 -0.85
N ARG A 165 20.42 1.14 -1.16
CA ARG A 165 21.08 0.85 -2.45
C ARG A 165 20.16 1.01 -3.65
N THR A 166 18.90 0.61 -3.52
CA THR A 166 17.96 0.57 -4.64
C THR A 166 17.32 1.94 -4.90
N PHE A 167 16.93 2.65 -3.85
CA PHE A 167 16.17 3.89 -3.94
C PHE A 167 17.00 5.12 -3.57
N ALA A 168 17.58 5.17 -2.37
CA ALA A 168 18.25 6.39 -1.90
C ALA A 168 19.49 6.73 -2.74
N ASP A 169 20.39 5.78 -2.94
CA ASP A 169 21.63 5.97 -3.72
C ASP A 169 21.32 6.33 -5.19
N ALA A 170 20.25 5.76 -5.75
CA ALA A 170 19.80 6.04 -7.11
C ALA A 170 19.26 7.47 -7.30
N LEU A 171 18.85 8.14 -6.21
CA LEU A 171 18.43 9.54 -6.22
C LEU A 171 19.59 10.53 -6.01
N GLY A 172 20.81 10.03 -5.74
CA GLY A 172 22.01 10.86 -5.57
C GLY A 172 22.06 11.59 -4.21
N PRO A 173 22.87 12.66 -4.10
CA PRO A 173 23.03 13.40 -2.85
C PRO A 173 21.68 13.89 -2.28
N GLY A 174 21.42 13.59 -1.01
CA GLY A 174 20.13 13.88 -0.35
C GLY A 174 19.01 12.88 -0.65
N GLY A 175 19.31 11.76 -1.33
CA GLY A 175 18.33 10.71 -1.62
C GLY A 175 17.73 10.07 -0.36
N GLU A 176 18.52 9.92 0.71
CA GLU A 176 18.05 9.37 2.00
C GLU A 176 16.91 10.21 2.61
N ASP A 177 16.93 11.53 2.44
CA ASP A 177 15.87 12.43 2.95
C ASP A 177 14.55 12.29 2.19
N ARG A 178 14.58 11.64 1.02
CA ARG A 178 13.47 11.49 0.07
C ARG A 178 12.90 10.08 0.03
N VAL A 179 13.39 9.18 0.89
CA VAL A 179 12.94 7.79 0.96
C VAL A 179 12.54 7.44 2.38
N LEU A 180 11.30 6.99 2.55
CA LEU A 180 10.81 6.38 3.78
C LEU A 180 10.37 4.95 3.46
N TRP A 181 10.45 4.04 4.44
CA TRP A 181 10.02 2.66 4.24
C TRP A 181 9.52 2.05 5.54
N PHE A 182 8.61 1.09 5.42
CA PHE A 182 8.04 0.37 6.56
C PHE A 182 7.50 -0.99 6.11
N LYS A 183 7.38 -1.92 7.06
CA LYS A 183 6.68 -3.19 6.87
C LYS A 183 5.49 -3.21 7.80
N ASN A 184 4.28 -3.36 7.25
CA ASN A 184 3.08 -3.50 8.06
C ASN A 184 3.19 -4.74 8.96
N TRP A 185 2.81 -4.59 10.23
CA TRP A 185 2.69 -5.72 11.16
C TRP A 185 1.63 -6.70 10.65
N VAL A 186 1.70 -7.97 11.09
CA VAL A 186 0.79 -9.04 10.63
C VAL A 186 -0.69 -8.66 10.78
N ALA A 187 -1.04 -7.91 11.84
CA ALA A 187 -2.41 -7.45 12.07
C ALA A 187 -2.92 -6.45 11.03
N LEU A 188 -2.03 -5.67 10.40
CA LEU A 188 -2.35 -4.59 9.45
C LEU A 188 -2.20 -5.01 7.98
N GLN A 189 -1.67 -6.21 7.71
CA GLN A 189 -1.47 -6.70 6.34
C GLN A 189 -2.78 -7.16 5.71
N SER A 190 -3.10 -6.61 4.53
CA SER A 190 -4.18 -7.11 3.68
C SER A 190 -3.86 -8.46 3.02
N VAL A 191 -2.58 -8.75 2.77
CA VAL A 191 -2.12 -9.99 2.09
C VAL A 191 -1.06 -10.68 2.92
N ARG A 192 -1.48 -11.59 3.80
CA ARG A 192 -0.58 -12.29 4.74
C ARG A 192 0.21 -13.43 4.11
N ALA A 193 -0.24 -13.94 2.96
CA ALA A 193 0.39 -15.08 2.29
C ALA A 193 1.65 -14.70 1.51
N LEU A 194 1.89 -13.40 1.28
CA LEU A 194 2.95 -12.88 0.44
C LEU A 194 3.72 -11.81 1.21
N GLU A 195 5.04 -11.92 1.23
CA GLU A 195 5.91 -11.01 1.98
C GLU A 195 6.15 -9.74 1.17
N HIS A 196 5.97 -8.60 1.84
CA HIS A 196 6.15 -7.30 1.22
C HIS A 196 6.47 -6.23 2.25
N PHE A 197 7.09 -5.15 1.77
CA PHE A 197 7.25 -3.91 2.50
C PHE A 197 6.96 -2.73 1.59
N HIS A 198 6.71 -1.58 2.19
CA HIS A 198 6.32 -0.36 1.51
C HIS A 198 7.48 0.62 1.49
N VAL A 199 7.61 1.33 0.38
CA VAL A 199 8.56 2.43 0.19
C VAL A 199 7.77 3.65 -0.27
N LEU A 200 7.99 4.78 0.38
CA LEU A 200 7.46 6.08 0.01
C LEU A 200 8.62 6.90 -0.52
N VAL A 201 8.49 7.42 -1.74
CA VAL A 201 9.51 8.25 -2.37
C VAL A 201 8.95 9.63 -2.67
N LYS A 202 9.75 10.67 -2.42
CA LYS A 202 9.34 12.08 -2.57
C LYS A 202 9.99 12.74 -3.78
N ASP A 203 9.18 13.42 -4.58
CA ASP A 203 9.53 14.23 -5.75
C ASP A 203 10.31 13.47 -6.84
N VAL A 204 10.07 12.17 -6.98
CA VAL A 204 10.76 11.31 -7.96
C VAL A 204 10.07 11.40 -9.31
N ASP A 205 10.85 11.57 -10.38
CA ASP A 205 10.31 11.65 -11.74
C ASP A 205 9.78 10.29 -12.24
N HIS A 206 8.94 10.34 -13.27
CA HIS A 206 8.28 9.17 -13.82
C HIS A 206 9.27 8.18 -14.47
N ASP A 207 10.42 8.65 -14.97
CA ASP A 207 11.38 7.79 -15.67
C ASP A 207 12.13 6.91 -14.65
N MET A 208 12.48 7.47 -13.50
CA MET A 208 13.05 6.72 -12.38
C MET A 208 12.04 5.75 -11.78
N LEU A 209 10.78 6.17 -11.61
CA LEU A 209 9.72 5.29 -11.13
C LEU A 209 9.52 4.10 -12.08
N GLU A 210 9.40 4.36 -13.38
CA GLU A 210 9.27 3.32 -14.41
C GLU A 210 10.48 2.39 -14.47
N LYS A 211 11.69 2.93 -14.28
CA LYS A 211 12.92 2.12 -14.19
C LYS A 211 12.87 1.14 -13.01
N TRP A 212 12.34 1.55 -11.86
CA TRP A 212 12.23 0.66 -10.70
C TRP A 212 11.09 -0.34 -10.85
N THR A 213 9.93 0.10 -11.35
CA THR A 213 8.69 -0.68 -11.26
C THR A 213 8.30 -1.40 -12.55
N GLY A 214 8.92 -1.03 -13.68
CA GLY A 214 8.46 -1.42 -15.02
C GLY A 214 7.13 -0.76 -15.41
N GLU A 215 6.59 0.14 -14.59
CA GLU A 215 5.29 0.79 -14.78
C GLU A 215 5.42 2.30 -14.68
N ARG A 216 5.06 3.01 -15.75
CA ARG A 216 4.96 4.47 -15.71
C ARG A 216 3.76 4.89 -14.85
N PRO A 217 3.93 5.82 -13.88
CA PRO A 217 2.81 6.33 -13.09
C PRO A 217 1.70 6.87 -13.99
N LYS A 218 0.48 6.40 -13.72
CA LYS A 218 -0.72 6.85 -14.46
C LYS A 218 -1.07 8.28 -14.03
N ALA A 219 -1.54 9.07 -14.99
CA ALA A 219 -2.00 10.44 -14.73
C ALA A 219 -3.25 10.49 -13.83
N LYS A 220 -4.04 9.41 -13.82
CA LYS A 220 -5.21 9.22 -12.95
C LYS A 220 -5.08 7.94 -12.16
N ARG A 221 -5.51 7.96 -10.90
CA ARG A 221 -5.62 6.75 -10.08
C ARG A 221 -6.73 5.83 -10.62
N PRO A 222 -6.71 4.52 -10.32
CA PRO A 222 -7.70 3.57 -10.84
C PRO A 222 -9.17 3.92 -10.55
N TRP A 223 -9.41 4.78 -9.56
CA TRP A 223 -10.74 5.20 -9.12
C TRP A 223 -11.10 6.66 -9.46
N GLU A 224 -10.20 7.37 -10.13
CA GLU A 224 -10.45 8.72 -10.63
C GLU A 224 -10.92 8.60 -12.08
N GLU A 225 -12.17 9.01 -12.35
CA GLU A 225 -12.72 9.11 -13.71
C GLU A 225 -11.93 10.09 -14.58
#